data_AF-A0A1F7IC02-F1
#
_entry.id   AF-A0A1F7IC02-F1
#
_cell.length_a   1.000
_cell.length_b   1.000
_cell.length_c   1.000
_cell.angle_alpha   90.00
_cell.angle_beta   90.00
_cell.angle_gamma   90.00
#
_symmetry.space_group_name_H-M   'P 1'
#
loop_
_entity.id
_entity.type
_entity.pdbx_description
1 polymer ?
#
loop_
_entity_poly.entity_id
_entity_poly.type
_entity_poly.pdbx_seq_one_letter_code
_entity_poly.pdbx_strand_id
1 'polypeptide(L)'
;MSNSSYTSRHALKSLKARYQAKRSSWEKIADWMTANFGNAKFLFVNLLFFLVWLIINVGVIEFIEPFDPYPFGLLTTIVSLEAIILSIFILISQNRGSKIDDLREEIDLQIDIITESETTKLMKLVVLLLHKNGIDVSDDKELEQMLKPINEEKIERSLEKQMENNSKP
;
A
#
# COMPACT_ATOMS: atom_id res chain seq x y z
N MET A 1 -13.26 -19.37 28.37
CA MET A 1 -13.48 -18.81 27.02
C MET A 1 -12.22 -18.05 26.60
N SER A 2 -11.27 -18.71 25.92
CA SER A 2 -10.07 -18.08 25.34
C SER A 2 -9.45 -19.08 24.34
N ASN A 3 -9.95 -19.13 23.10
CA ASN A 3 -9.30 -19.94 22.06
C ASN A 3 -9.48 -19.45 20.62
N SER A 4 -10.07 -18.27 20.39
CA SER A 4 -10.28 -17.75 19.02
C SER A 4 -9.06 -16.98 18.47
N SER A 5 -8.26 -16.37 19.34
CA SER A 5 -7.16 -15.47 18.96
C SER A 5 -5.87 -16.17 18.50
N TYR A 6 -5.71 -17.48 18.75
CA TYR A 6 -4.52 -18.24 18.31
C TYR A 6 -4.64 -18.74 16.86
N THR A 7 -5.84 -19.14 16.42
CA THR A 7 -6.04 -19.75 15.10
C THR A 7 -5.87 -18.75 13.95
N SER A 8 -6.35 -17.52 14.11
CA SER A 8 -6.24 -16.48 13.05
C SER A 8 -4.80 -16.08 12.74
N ARG A 9 -3.92 -16.00 13.74
CA ARG A 9 -2.50 -15.66 13.51
C ARG A 9 -1.77 -16.73 12.69
N HIS A 10 -2.08 -18.01 12.92
CA HIS A 10 -1.49 -19.10 12.16
C HIS A 10 -2.07 -19.21 10.74
N ALA A 11 -3.37 -18.93 10.56
CA ALA A 11 -4.01 -18.88 9.25
C ALA A 11 -3.43 -17.75 8.36
N LEU A 12 -3.23 -16.56 8.93
CA LEU A 12 -2.61 -15.45 8.20
C LEU A 12 -1.14 -15.72 7.85
N LYS A 13 -0.38 -16.32 8.76
CA LYS A 13 1.02 -16.68 8.53
C LYS A 13 1.16 -17.75 7.44
N SER A 14 0.24 -18.72 7.39
CA SER A 14 0.25 -19.80 6.39
C SER A 14 -0.21 -19.33 5.00
N LEU A 15 -1.16 -18.39 4.92
CA LEU A 15 -1.54 -17.73 3.67
C LEU A 15 -0.38 -16.90 3.10
N LYS A 16 0.26 -16.07 3.95
CA LYS A 16 1.42 -15.28 3.56
C LYS A 16 2.57 -16.16 3.06
N ALA A 17 2.81 -17.29 3.73
CA ALA A 17 3.81 -18.28 3.33
C ALA A 17 3.46 -18.96 1.99
N ARG A 18 2.18 -19.29 1.74
CA ARG A 18 1.72 -19.89 0.47
C ARG A 18 1.80 -18.90 -0.70
N TYR A 19 1.52 -17.63 -0.46
CA TYR A 19 1.67 -16.57 -1.47
C TYR A 19 3.16 -16.34 -1.82
N GLN A 20 4.05 -16.38 -0.82
CA GLN A 20 5.49 -16.29 -1.04
C GLN A 20 6.10 -17.53 -1.72
N ALA A 21 5.53 -18.72 -1.49
CA ALA A 21 6.03 -19.97 -2.06
C ALA A 21 5.81 -20.09 -3.57
N LYS A 22 4.87 -19.31 -4.15
CA LYS A 22 4.58 -19.32 -5.59
C LYS A 22 5.33 -18.23 -6.38
N ARG A 23 6.21 -17.48 -5.73
CA ARG A 23 6.89 -16.35 -6.36
C ARG A 23 7.99 -16.78 -7.32
N SER A 24 7.92 -16.25 -8.54
CA SER A 24 8.97 -16.40 -9.55
C SER A 24 10.27 -15.74 -9.08
N SER A 25 11.43 -16.24 -9.53
CA SER A 25 12.74 -15.65 -9.21
C SER A 25 12.81 -14.16 -9.52
N TRP A 26 12.08 -13.71 -10.54
CA TRP A 26 11.94 -12.31 -10.93
C TRP A 26 11.22 -11.43 -9.90
N GLU A 27 10.23 -11.98 -9.19
CA GLU A 27 9.49 -11.23 -8.16
C GLU A 27 10.32 -11.06 -6.87
N LYS A 28 11.22 -12.02 -6.58
CA LYS A 28 12.18 -11.88 -5.48
C LYS A 28 13.22 -10.80 -5.76
N ILE A 29 13.68 -10.72 -7.01
CA ILE A 29 14.59 -9.66 -7.47
C ILE A 29 13.89 -8.30 -7.42
N ALA A 30 12.63 -8.22 -7.87
CA ALA A 30 11.83 -7.00 -7.77
C ALA A 30 11.65 -6.53 -6.31
N ASP A 31 11.33 -7.44 -5.37
CA ASP A 31 11.19 -7.09 -3.94
C ASP A 31 12.50 -6.62 -3.32
N TRP A 32 13.60 -7.31 -3.62
CA TRP A 32 14.92 -6.91 -3.15
C TRP A 32 15.29 -5.53 -3.70
N MET A 33 14.98 -5.27 -4.97
CA MET A 33 15.19 -3.97 -5.59
C MET A 33 14.33 -2.89 -4.92
N THR A 34 13.02 -3.09 -4.79
CA THR A 34 12.13 -2.12 -4.10
C THR A 34 12.60 -1.80 -2.68
N ALA A 35 13.02 -2.81 -1.92
CA ALA A 35 13.50 -2.63 -0.55
C ALA A 35 14.84 -1.86 -0.47
N ASN A 36 15.69 -1.97 -1.49
CA ASN A 36 16.98 -1.29 -1.54
C ASN A 36 16.92 0.09 -2.21
N PHE A 37 16.03 0.30 -3.19
CA PHE A 37 15.81 1.59 -3.84
C PHE A 37 15.11 2.61 -2.95
N GLY A 38 14.29 2.15 -1.99
CA GLY A 38 13.71 3.02 -0.95
C GLY A 38 14.69 3.43 0.14
N ASN A 39 15.95 2.98 0.08
CA ASN A 39 16.96 3.25 1.10
C ASN A 39 17.95 4.33 0.61
N ALA A 40 18.24 5.33 1.44
CA ALA A 40 19.19 6.41 1.14
C ALA A 40 20.61 5.90 0.75
N LYS A 41 20.89 4.62 1.01
CA LYS A 41 22.12 3.92 0.61
C LYS A 41 22.31 3.86 -0.91
N PHE A 42 21.26 3.64 -1.71
CA PHE A 42 21.40 3.56 -3.18
C PHE A 42 21.81 4.91 -3.77
N LEU A 43 21.20 5.99 -3.29
CA LEU A 43 21.57 7.36 -3.65
C LEU A 43 23.04 7.64 -3.32
N PHE A 44 23.49 7.24 -2.13
CA PHE A 44 24.87 7.46 -1.70
C PHE A 44 25.89 6.72 -2.56
N VAL A 45 25.60 5.46 -2.94
CA VAL A 45 26.47 4.67 -3.83
C VAL A 45 26.58 5.32 -5.21
N ASN A 46 25.46 5.78 -5.78
CA ASN A 46 25.46 6.49 -7.06
C ASN A 46 26.26 7.80 -6.98
N LEU A 47 26.03 8.58 -5.93
CA LEU A 47 26.76 9.83 -5.73
C LEU A 47 28.28 9.61 -5.62
N LEU A 48 28.70 8.58 -4.88
CA LEU A 48 30.11 8.21 -4.76
C LEU A 48 30.66 7.73 -6.11
N PHE A 49 29.91 6.92 -6.86
CA PHE A 49 30.30 6.47 -8.20
C PHE A 49 30.53 7.65 -9.16
N PHE A 50 29.61 8.61 -9.20
CA PHE A 50 29.75 9.83 -9.99
C PHE A 50 30.98 10.64 -9.59
N LEU A 51 31.21 10.80 -8.29
CA LEU A 51 32.31 11.58 -7.76
C LEU A 51 33.66 10.93 -8.07
N VAL A 52 33.76 9.59 -7.96
CA VAL A 52 34.95 8.82 -8.35
C VAL A 52 35.19 8.91 -9.86
N TRP A 53 34.14 8.74 -10.68
CA TRP A 53 34.24 8.84 -12.14
C TRP A 53 34.74 10.22 -12.58
N LEU A 54 34.22 11.28 -11.97
CA LEU A 54 34.63 12.65 -12.25
C LEU A 54 36.09 12.90 -11.86
N ILE A 55 36.54 12.45 -10.67
CA ILE A 55 37.94 12.59 -10.25
C ILE A 55 38.90 11.90 -11.22
N ILE A 56 38.54 10.70 -11.71
CA ILE A 56 39.36 9.94 -12.66
C ILE A 56 39.41 10.65 -14.02
N ASN A 57 38.29 11.16 -14.53
CA ASN A 57 38.21 11.71 -15.89
C ASN A 57 38.52 13.22 -15.99
N VAL A 58 38.58 13.96 -14.88
CA VAL A 58 39.01 15.38 -14.86
C VAL A 58 40.54 15.54 -14.99
N GLY A 59 41.30 14.44 -15.02
CA GLY A 59 42.75 14.48 -15.27
C GLY A 59 43.56 14.95 -14.07
N VAL A 60 43.02 14.84 -12.84
CA VAL A 60 43.74 15.13 -11.59
C VAL A 60 44.84 14.08 -11.32
N ILE A 61 44.77 12.91 -11.98
CA ILE A 61 45.71 11.81 -11.84
C ILE A 61 46.58 11.75 -13.11
N GLU A 62 47.82 12.23 -13.03
CA GLU A 62 48.78 12.29 -14.15
C GLU A 62 49.10 10.93 -14.80
N PHE A 63 48.74 9.82 -14.15
CA PHE A 63 48.99 8.45 -14.61
C PHE A 63 47.84 7.78 -15.39
N ILE A 64 46.67 8.43 -15.53
CA ILE A 64 45.50 7.85 -16.19
C ILE A 64 45.07 8.77 -17.33
N GLU A 65 45.10 8.26 -18.56
CA GLU A 65 44.61 8.97 -19.73
C GLU A 65 43.07 9.12 -19.63
N PRO A 66 42.49 10.33 -19.79
CA PRO A 66 41.06 10.54 -19.66
C PRO A 66 40.27 9.71 -20.69
N PHE A 67 39.52 8.71 -20.21
CA PHE A 67 38.77 7.80 -21.08
C PHE A 67 37.40 8.37 -21.50
N ASP A 68 36.81 9.24 -20.67
CA ASP A 68 35.55 9.94 -20.95
C ASP A 68 35.77 11.46 -20.82
N PRO A 69 36.36 12.12 -21.84
CA PRO A 69 36.58 13.57 -21.83
C PRO A 69 35.26 14.33 -21.73
N TYR A 70 35.31 15.55 -21.19
CA TYR A 70 34.16 16.45 -21.19
C TYR A 70 33.61 16.58 -22.63
N PRO A 71 32.34 16.23 -22.91
CA PRO A 71 31.16 16.31 -22.03
C PRO A 71 30.67 15.01 -21.35
N PHE A 72 31.53 14.00 -21.10
CA PHE A 72 31.18 12.73 -20.44
C PHE A 72 30.07 11.93 -21.13
N GLY A 73 30.26 11.63 -22.42
CA GLY A 73 29.26 10.96 -23.24
C GLY A 73 28.95 9.53 -22.79
N LEU A 74 29.98 8.79 -22.32
CA LEU A 74 29.80 7.40 -21.89
C LEU A 74 29.05 7.33 -20.57
N LEU A 75 29.41 8.17 -19.60
CA LEU A 75 28.71 8.27 -18.32
C LEU A 75 27.22 8.59 -18.54
N THR A 76 26.92 9.61 -19.34
CA THR A 76 25.54 10.04 -19.60
C THR A 76 24.71 8.92 -20.25
N THR A 77 25.31 8.17 -21.19
CA THR A 77 24.64 7.06 -21.86
C THR A 77 24.32 5.93 -20.89
N ILE A 78 25.28 5.52 -20.06
CA ILE A 78 25.09 4.44 -19.07
C ILE A 78 24.02 4.83 -18.05
N VAL A 79 24.09 6.06 -17.52
CA VAL A 79 23.18 6.57 -16.48
C VAL A 79 21.76 6.73 -17.01
N SER A 80 21.60 7.20 -18.26
CA SER A 80 20.26 7.30 -18.86
C SER A 80 19.60 5.94 -19.02
N LEU A 81 20.35 4.91 -19.45
CA LEU A 81 19.85 3.55 -19.55
C LEU A 81 19.51 2.98 -18.16
N GLU A 82 20.39 3.18 -17.18
CA GLU A 82 20.16 2.79 -15.79
C GLU A 82 18.86 3.42 -15.25
N ALA A 83 18.67 4.74 -15.43
CA ALA A 83 17.49 5.45 -14.98
C ALA A 83 16.18 4.90 -15.59
N ILE A 84 16.17 4.51 -16.87
CA ILE A 84 15.01 3.89 -17.52
C ILE A 84 14.69 2.55 -16.87
N ILE A 85 15.71 1.69 -16.67
CA ILE A 85 15.54 0.38 -16.05
C ILE A 85 14.99 0.54 -14.61
N LEU A 86 15.54 1.48 -13.84
CA LEU A 86 15.07 1.79 -12.49
C LEU A 86 13.62 2.26 -12.47
N SER A 87 13.25 3.16 -13.38
CA SER A 87 11.89 3.68 -13.48
C SER A 87 10.87 2.58 -13.78
N ILE A 88 11.21 1.63 -14.66
CA ILE A 88 10.38 0.47 -14.95
C ILE A 88 10.22 -0.40 -13.70
N PHE A 89 11.30 -0.68 -12.96
CA PHE A 89 11.21 -1.45 -11.72
C PHE A 89 10.36 -0.75 -10.66
N ILE A 90 10.50 0.57 -10.50
CA ILE A 90 9.66 1.37 -9.63
C ILE A 90 8.20 1.24 -10.04
N LEU A 91 7.88 1.39 -11.34
CA LEU A 91 6.51 1.30 -11.84
C LEU A 91 5.90 -0.09 -11.62
N ILE A 92 6.66 -1.16 -11.86
CA ILE A 92 6.22 -2.54 -11.59
C ILE A 92 5.92 -2.71 -10.10
N SER A 93 6.81 -2.22 -9.23
CA SER A 93 6.63 -2.29 -7.79
C SER A 93 5.42 -1.49 -7.31
N GLN A 94 5.23 -0.29 -7.85
CA GLN A 94 4.11 0.59 -7.55
C GLN A 94 2.78 -0.03 -8.00
N ASN A 95 2.71 -0.54 -9.24
CA ASN A 95 1.52 -1.21 -9.77
C ASN A 95 1.14 -2.43 -8.91
N ARG A 96 2.12 -3.21 -8.46
CA ARG A 96 1.86 -4.34 -7.56
C ARG A 96 1.43 -3.88 -6.17
N GLY A 97 2.03 -2.81 -5.64
CA GLY A 97 1.62 -2.18 -4.37
C GLY A 97 0.16 -1.71 -4.44
N SER A 98 -0.19 -0.94 -5.47
CA SER A 98 -1.54 -0.43 -5.72
C SER A 98 -2.58 -1.55 -5.70
N LYS A 99 -2.35 -2.65 -6.43
CA LYS A 99 -3.31 -3.78 -6.43
C LYS A 99 -3.54 -4.42 -5.06
N ILE A 100 -2.49 -4.43 -4.22
CA ILE A 100 -2.60 -4.97 -2.86
C ILE A 100 -3.34 -3.96 -1.97
N ASP A 101 -3.04 -2.67 -2.13
CA ASP A 101 -3.69 -1.59 -1.41
C ASP A 101 -5.18 -1.50 -1.76
N ASP A 102 -5.55 -1.60 -3.04
CA ASP A 102 -6.95 -1.64 -3.52
C ASP A 102 -7.73 -2.81 -2.88
N LEU A 103 -7.15 -4.02 -2.89
CA LEU A 103 -7.78 -5.19 -2.27
C LEU A 103 -7.90 -5.02 -0.75
N ARG A 104 -6.91 -4.40 -0.12
CA ARG A 104 -6.94 -4.14 1.32
C ARG A 104 -8.03 -3.13 1.66
N GLU A 105 -8.17 -2.08 0.86
CA GLU A 105 -9.23 -1.09 1.02
C GLU A 105 -10.62 -1.73 0.89
N GLU A 106 -10.82 -2.61 -0.10
CA GLU A 106 -12.08 -3.35 -0.27
C GLU A 106 -12.41 -4.22 0.96
N ILE A 107 -11.42 -4.94 1.49
CA ILE A 107 -11.59 -5.78 2.70
C ILE A 107 -11.87 -4.91 3.93
N ASP A 108 -11.13 -3.82 4.12
CA ASP A 108 -11.29 -2.93 5.26
C ASP A 108 -12.70 -2.29 5.25
N LEU A 109 -13.20 -1.87 4.08
CA LEU A 109 -14.58 -1.39 3.91
C LEU A 109 -15.63 -2.46 4.27
N GLN A 110 -15.42 -3.71 3.85
CA GLN A 110 -16.34 -4.81 4.21
C GLN A 110 -16.37 -5.06 5.72
N ILE A 111 -15.20 -5.05 6.38
CA ILE A 111 -15.09 -5.21 7.82
C ILE A 111 -15.80 -4.06 8.55
N ASP A 112 -15.66 -2.83 8.07
CA ASP A 112 -16.31 -1.66 8.65
C ASP A 112 -17.84 -1.78 8.57
N ILE A 113 -18.40 -2.15 7.41
CA ILE A 113 -19.85 -2.37 7.23
C ILE A 113 -20.37 -3.45 8.19
N ILE A 114 -19.65 -4.57 8.33
CA ILE A 114 -20.01 -5.64 9.26
C ILE A 114 -19.95 -5.14 10.69
N THR A 115 -18.88 -4.44 11.07
CA THR A 115 -18.68 -3.92 12.43
C THR A 115 -19.76 -2.92 12.81
N GLU A 116 -20.14 -2.04 11.90
CA GLU A 116 -21.19 -1.04 12.11
C GLU A 116 -22.58 -1.71 12.22
N SER A 117 -22.85 -2.75 11.41
CA SER A 117 -24.07 -3.57 11.52
C SER A 117 -24.15 -4.33 12.86
N GLU A 118 -23.05 -4.94 13.29
CA GLU A 118 -22.94 -5.62 14.59
C GLU A 118 -23.13 -4.62 15.74
N THR A 119 -22.49 -3.46 15.67
CA THR A 119 -22.64 -2.37 16.65
C THR A 119 -24.09 -1.90 16.72
N THR A 120 -24.73 -1.69 15.57
CA THR A 120 -26.16 -1.33 15.49
C THR A 120 -27.05 -2.39 16.12
N LYS A 121 -26.76 -3.67 15.87
CA LYS A 121 -27.49 -4.79 16.48
C LYS A 121 -27.30 -4.84 17.98
N LEU A 122 -26.09 -4.61 18.49
CA LEU A 122 -25.82 -4.50 19.92
C LEU A 122 -26.59 -3.34 20.55
N MET A 123 -26.59 -2.16 19.92
CA MET A 123 -27.40 -1.02 20.38
C MET A 123 -28.89 -1.38 20.45
N LYS A 124 -29.45 -2.03 19.42
CA LYS A 124 -30.84 -2.52 19.44
C LYS A 124 -31.12 -3.44 20.62
N LEU A 125 -30.21 -4.39 20.90
CA LEU A 125 -30.35 -5.30 22.04
C LEU A 125 -30.30 -4.55 23.37
N VAL A 126 -29.42 -3.55 23.51
CA VAL A 126 -29.35 -2.70 24.72
C VAL A 126 -30.64 -1.90 24.91
N VAL A 127 -31.18 -1.29 23.85
CA VAL A 127 -32.46 -0.57 23.90
C VAL A 127 -33.60 -1.49 24.34
N LEU A 128 -33.67 -2.71 23.79
CA LEU A 128 -34.66 -3.71 24.21
C LEU A 128 -34.54 -4.06 25.69
N LEU A 129 -33.32 -4.15 26.23
CA LEU A 129 -33.09 -4.36 27.66
C LEU A 129 -33.51 -3.16 28.50
N LEU A 130 -33.20 -1.93 28.08
CA LEU A 130 -33.61 -0.71 28.78
C LEU A 130 -35.13 -0.61 28.87
N HIS A 131 -35.83 -0.85 27.76
CA HIS A 131 -37.29 -0.83 27.71
C HIS A 131 -37.90 -1.91 28.61
N LYS A 132 -37.31 -3.12 28.67
CA LYS A 132 -37.74 -4.18 29.60
C LYS A 132 -37.56 -3.79 31.07
N ASN A 133 -36.57 -2.95 31.38
CA ASN A 133 -36.32 -2.43 32.73
C ASN A 133 -37.12 -1.14 33.04
N GLY A 134 -38.03 -0.72 32.15
CA GLY A 134 -38.89 0.45 32.35
C GLY A 134 -38.19 1.80 32.10
N ILE A 135 -37.02 1.79 31.45
CA ILE A 135 -36.31 3.00 31.04
C ILE A 135 -36.69 3.29 29.58
N ASP A 136 -37.38 4.41 29.37
CA ASP A 136 -37.73 4.88 28.03
C ASP A 136 -36.57 5.72 27.45
N VAL A 137 -36.14 5.34 26.25
CA VAL A 137 -35.08 6.00 25.47
C VAL A 137 -35.62 6.55 24.14
N SER A 138 -36.95 6.58 23.97
CA SER A 138 -37.62 7.00 22.73
C SER A 138 -37.43 8.50 22.40
N ASP A 139 -37.09 9.33 23.38
CA ASP A 139 -36.84 10.76 23.19
C ASP A 139 -35.43 11.08 22.65
N ASP A 140 -34.54 10.09 22.61
CA ASP A 140 -33.17 10.26 22.12
C ASP A 140 -33.12 10.20 20.58
N LYS A 141 -33.15 11.38 19.96
CA LYS A 141 -33.05 11.54 18.50
C LYS A 141 -31.71 11.08 17.92
N GLU A 142 -30.63 11.10 18.70
CA GLU A 142 -29.31 10.65 18.25
C GLU A 142 -29.30 9.13 18.16
N LEU A 143 -29.78 8.46 19.21
CA LEU A 143 -29.95 7.01 19.23
C LEU A 143 -30.88 6.52 18.12
N GLU A 144 -32.01 7.19 17.87
CA GLU A 144 -32.91 6.84 16.78
C GLU A 144 -32.21 6.90 15.41
N GLN A 145 -31.31 7.86 15.21
CA GLN A 145 -30.51 7.95 13.99
C GLN A 145 -29.48 6.82 13.89
N MET A 146 -28.80 6.49 14.99
CA MET A 146 -27.80 5.41 15.05
C MET A 146 -28.39 4.01 14.86
N LEU A 147 -29.67 3.81 15.20
CA LEU A 147 -30.34 2.50 15.05
C LEU A 147 -30.82 2.21 13.62
N LYS A 148 -30.79 3.22 12.74
CA LYS A 148 -31.18 3.06 11.34
C LYS A 148 -30.23 2.06 10.67
N PRO A 149 -30.77 1.06 9.96
CA PRO A 149 -29.92 0.11 9.26
C PRO A 149 -29.06 0.85 8.24
N ILE A 150 -27.77 0.52 8.21
CA ILE A 150 -26.89 0.86 7.10
C ILE A 150 -27.52 0.24 5.86
N ASN A 151 -27.86 1.06 4.88
CA ASN A 151 -28.39 0.58 3.63
C ASN A 151 -27.21 0.34 2.68
N GLU A 152 -26.86 -0.93 2.45
CA GLU A 152 -25.82 -1.34 1.50
C GLU A 152 -26.02 -0.70 0.11
N GLU A 153 -27.27 -0.58 -0.38
CA GLU A 153 -27.58 0.10 -1.64
C GLU A 153 -27.22 1.60 -1.61
N LYS A 154 -27.27 2.24 -0.43
CA LYS A 154 -26.92 3.66 -0.30
C LYS A 154 -25.41 3.84 -0.41
N ILE A 155 -24.62 2.90 0.12
CA ILE A 155 -23.18 2.88 -0.02
C ILE A 155 -22.82 2.62 -1.49
N GLU A 156 -23.41 1.59 -2.10
CA GLU A 156 -23.20 1.24 -3.51
C GLU A 156 -23.53 2.41 -4.44
N ARG A 157 -24.71 3.03 -4.30
CA ARG A 157 -25.08 4.24 -5.08
C ARG A 157 -24.15 5.42 -4.84
N SER A 158 -23.59 5.55 -3.64
CA SER A 158 -22.65 6.63 -3.33
C SER A 158 -21.26 6.39 -3.92
N LEU A 159 -20.84 5.13 -4.03
CA LEU A 159 -19.64 4.70 -4.73
C LEU A 159 -19.81 4.85 -6.24
N GLU A 160 -20.92 4.38 -6.82
CA GLU A 160 -21.24 4.53 -8.24
C GLU A 160 -21.22 6.01 -8.66
N LYS A 161 -21.85 6.89 -7.88
CA LYS A 161 -21.82 8.34 -8.16
C LYS A 161 -20.43 8.94 -8.11
N GLN A 162 -19.58 8.48 -7.18
CA GLN A 162 -18.19 8.95 -7.10
C GLN A 162 -17.37 8.45 -8.29
N MET A 163 -17.55 7.20 -8.70
CA MET A 163 -16.91 6.62 -9.88
C MET A 163 -17.37 7.31 -11.17
N GLU A 164 -18.65 7.62 -11.31
CA GLU A 164 -19.21 8.35 -12.46
C GLU A 164 -18.69 9.80 -12.53
N ASN A 165 -18.51 10.46 -11.39
CA ASN A 165 -17.91 11.79 -11.34
C ASN A 165 -16.40 11.78 -11.65
N ASN A 166 -15.64 10.79 -11.18
CA ASN A 166 -14.21 10.67 -11.47
C ASN A 166 -13.91 10.17 -12.89
N SER A 167 -14.91 9.61 -13.59
CA SER A 167 -14.79 9.16 -14.98
C SER A 167 -15.16 10.22 -16.02
N LYS A 168 -15.63 11.40 -15.61
CA LYS A 168 -15.83 12.52 -16.54
C LYS A 168 -14.50 13.27 -16.74
N PRO A 169 -14.10 13.51 -18.00
CA PRO A 169 -12.83 14.20 -18.32
C PRO A 169 -12.81 15.65 -17.86
#